data_AF-A0A4U8VY23-F1
#
_entry.id   AF-A0A4U8VY23-F1
#
_cell.length_a   1.000
_cell.length_b   1.000
_cell.length_c   1.000
_cell.angle_alpha   90.00
_cell.angle_beta   90.00
_cell.angle_gamma   90.00
#
_symmetry.space_group_name_H-M   'P 1'
#
loop_
_entity.id
_entity.type
_entity.pdbx_description
1 polymer ?
#
loop_
_entity_poly.entity_id
_entity_poly.type
_entity_poly.pdbx_seq_one_letter_code
_entity_poly.pdbx_strand_id
1 'polypeptide(L)'
;MSVGTLYQYFPNKHALLRALAERHLVQARTRLDVVFVELRDTRPGFEETLRAILNAVAELHRDRPALHALLHRVAPHSAEEAAALHAFEDHLAAEVAFHLERCGRGGADPQYLAQTLVHAIDAHLHRVLTRRRLDTDALMTLALGIISTPQD
;
A
#
# COMPACT_ATOMS: atom_id res chain seq x y z
N MET A 1 -16.97 15.13 -35.88
CA MET A 1 -16.22 15.75 -34.78
C MET A 1 -14.97 14.92 -34.54
N SER A 2 -13.78 15.49 -34.67
CA SER A 2 -12.50 14.78 -34.64
C SER A 2 -12.00 14.61 -33.19
N VAL A 3 -11.28 13.51 -32.94
CA VAL A 3 -10.49 13.26 -31.72
C VAL A 3 -9.57 14.46 -31.36
N GLY A 4 -9.22 15.29 -32.35
CA GLY A 4 -8.41 16.49 -32.16
C GLY A 4 -9.04 17.61 -31.32
N THR A 5 -10.37 17.68 -31.19
CA THR A 5 -11.03 18.75 -30.42
C THR A 5 -11.05 18.46 -28.91
N LEU A 6 -10.92 17.20 -28.49
CA LEU A 6 -10.77 16.81 -27.08
C LEU A 6 -9.37 17.09 -26.52
N TYR A 7 -8.33 17.07 -27.37
CA TYR A 7 -6.96 17.37 -26.97
C TYR A 7 -6.70 18.86 -26.69
N GLN A 8 -7.52 19.75 -27.25
CA GLN A 8 -7.32 21.20 -27.13
C GLN A 8 -7.78 21.78 -25.77
N TYR A 9 -8.55 21.03 -24.97
CA TYR A 9 -9.00 21.50 -23.64
C TYR A 9 -8.13 21.01 -22.48
N PHE A 10 -7.16 20.12 -22.73
CA PHE A 10 -6.30 19.57 -21.67
C PHE A 10 -4.82 19.65 -22.03
N PRO A 11 -4.19 20.84 -21.92
CA PRO A 11 -2.75 20.90 -21.66
C PRO A 11 -2.37 20.21 -20.33
N ASN A 12 -3.35 19.82 -19.51
CA ASN A 12 -3.21 19.35 -18.13
C ASN A 12 -3.69 17.90 -17.88
N LYS A 13 -3.64 16.99 -18.87
CA LYS A 13 -3.94 15.56 -18.62
C LYS A 13 -3.11 15.01 -17.45
N HIS A 14 -1.85 15.43 -17.33
CA HIS A 14 -0.97 15.09 -16.21
C HIS A 14 -1.41 15.72 -14.88
N ALA A 15 -1.88 16.97 -14.87
CA ALA A 15 -2.37 17.62 -13.65
C ALA A 15 -3.67 16.97 -13.13
N LEU A 16 -4.56 16.54 -14.02
CA LEU A 16 -5.74 15.77 -13.64
C LEU A 16 -5.37 14.41 -13.05
N LEU A 17 -4.43 13.70 -13.69
CA LEU A 17 -3.92 12.42 -13.18
C LEU A 17 -3.26 12.58 -11.81
N ARG A 18 -2.50 13.66 -11.60
CA ARG A 18 -1.90 14.01 -10.31
C ARG A 18 -2.95 14.28 -9.24
N ALA A 19 -3.93 15.14 -9.51
CA ALA A 19 -5.00 15.44 -8.56
C ALA A 19 -5.81 14.19 -8.19
N LEU A 20 -5.99 13.25 -9.14
CA LEU A 20 -6.61 11.96 -8.88
C LEU A 20 -5.73 11.07 -8.00
N ALA A 21 -4.42 11.03 -8.25
CA ALA A 21 -3.44 10.30 -7.47
C ALA A 21 -3.34 10.80 -6.03
N GLU A 22 -3.18 12.11 -5.82
CA GLU A 22 -3.14 12.73 -4.50
C GLU A 22 -4.41 12.44 -3.71
N ARG A 23 -5.59 12.66 -4.32
CA ARG A 23 -6.88 12.35 -3.70
C ARG A 23 -6.97 10.86 -3.33
N HIS A 24 -6.44 9.99 -4.18
CA HIS A 24 -6.47 8.56 -3.94
C HIS A 24 -5.56 8.14 -2.77
N LEU A 25 -4.34 8.71 -2.67
CA LEU A 25 -3.46 8.49 -1.51
C LEU A 25 -4.11 8.96 -0.20
N VAL A 26 -4.75 10.14 -0.20
CA VAL A 26 -5.48 10.65 0.97
C VAL A 26 -6.63 9.72 1.36
N GLN A 27 -7.39 9.21 0.38
CA GLN A 27 -8.48 8.27 0.63
C GLN A 27 -7.97 6.92 1.15
N ALA A 28 -6.85 6.43 0.62
CA ALA A 28 -6.21 5.19 1.06
C ALA A 28 -5.75 5.30 2.52
N ARG A 29 -5.05 6.40 2.84
CA ARG A 29 -4.60 6.69 4.21
C ARG A 29 -5.75 6.76 5.18
N THR A 30 -6.80 7.52 4.85
CA THR A 30 -7.98 7.67 5.72
C THR A 30 -8.64 6.32 6.03
N ARG A 31 -8.76 5.43 5.03
CA ARG A 31 -9.36 4.10 5.22
C ARG A 31 -8.49 3.18 6.07
N LEU A 32 -7.17 3.18 5.86
CA LEU A 32 -6.23 2.40 6.67
C LEU A 32 -6.17 2.91 8.11
N ASP A 33 -6.20 4.23 8.31
CA ASP A 33 -6.20 4.83 9.65
C ASP A 33 -7.39 4.36 10.50
N VAL A 34 -8.56 4.15 9.89
CA VAL A 34 -9.72 3.56 10.60
C VAL A 34 -9.41 2.14 11.10
N VAL A 35 -8.82 1.31 10.24
CA VAL A 35 -8.43 -0.06 10.60
C VAL A 35 -7.35 -0.05 11.69
N PHE A 36 -6.39 0.86 11.60
CA PHE A 36 -5.31 0.99 12.58
C PHE A 36 -5.83 1.40 13.97
N VAL A 37 -6.77 2.36 14.01
CA VAL A 37 -7.43 2.74 15.26
C VAL A 37 -8.17 1.54 15.88
N GLU A 38 -8.92 0.79 15.08
CA GLU A 38 -9.63 -0.41 15.54
C GLU A 38 -8.66 -1.49 16.07
N LEU A 39 -7.56 -1.74 15.37
CA LEU A 39 -6.54 -2.72 15.77
C LEU A 39 -5.81 -2.30 17.05
N ARG A 40 -5.59 -1.00 17.25
CA ARG A 40 -4.99 -0.46 18.49
C ARG A 40 -5.91 -0.57 19.70
N ASP A 41 -7.22 -0.47 19.49
CA ASP A 41 -8.25 -0.60 20.52
C ASP A 41 -8.50 -2.07 20.90
N THR A 42 -8.81 -2.90 19.89
CA THR A 42 -9.18 -4.32 20.09
C THR A 42 -7.98 -5.22 20.36
N ARG A 43 -6.79 -4.84 19.89
CA ARG A 43 -5.51 -5.56 20.07
C ARG A 43 -5.59 -7.07 19.79
N PRO A 44 -6.09 -7.51 18.62
CA PRO A 44 -6.23 -8.92 18.30
C PRO A 44 -4.88 -9.62 18.19
N GLY A 45 -4.88 -10.94 17.99
CA GLY A 45 -3.66 -11.72 17.79
C GLY A 45 -2.89 -11.28 16.53
N PHE A 46 -1.65 -11.74 16.38
CA PHE A 46 -0.79 -11.34 15.26
C PHE A 46 -1.43 -11.64 13.89
N GLU A 47 -1.88 -12.88 13.68
CA GLU A 47 -2.43 -13.31 12.40
C GLU A 47 -3.72 -12.56 12.05
N GLU A 48 -4.57 -12.30 13.04
CA GLU A 48 -5.80 -11.52 12.88
C GLU A 48 -5.49 -10.06 12.52
N THR A 49 -4.51 -9.47 13.21
CA THR A 49 -4.02 -8.10 12.94
C THR A 49 -3.50 -7.98 11.52
N LEU A 50 -2.59 -8.87 11.13
CA LEU A 50 -1.99 -8.84 9.80
C LEU A 50 -3.04 -9.09 8.71
N ARG A 51 -3.96 -10.03 8.93
CA ARG A 51 -5.06 -10.30 8.00
C ARG A 51 -5.98 -9.09 7.82
N ALA A 52 -6.30 -8.36 8.89
CA ALA A 52 -7.11 -7.14 8.81
C ALA A 52 -6.41 -6.06 7.96
N ILE A 53 -5.12 -5.84 8.18
CA ILE A 53 -4.32 -4.89 7.39
C ILE A 53 -4.28 -5.31 5.92
N LEU A 54 -3.97 -6.57 5.63
CA LEU A 54 -3.89 -7.08 4.26
C LEU A 54 -5.24 -7.05 3.54
N ASN A 55 -6.35 -7.31 4.24
CA ASN A 55 -7.70 -7.16 3.69
C ASN A 55 -7.95 -5.71 3.28
N ALA A 56 -7.67 -4.75 4.17
CA ALA A 56 -7.85 -3.33 3.88
C ALA A 56 -7.01 -2.89 2.68
N VAL A 57 -5.74 -3.32 2.62
CA VAL A 57 -4.86 -3.06 1.48
C VAL A 57 -5.41 -3.70 0.20
N ALA A 58 -5.83 -4.96 0.23
CA ALA A 58 -6.38 -5.65 -0.94
C ALA A 58 -7.67 -4.98 -1.46
N GLU A 59 -8.54 -4.52 -0.57
CA GLU A 59 -9.75 -3.77 -0.92
C GLU A 59 -9.44 -2.42 -1.56
N LEU A 60 -8.49 -1.66 -1.00
CA LEU A 60 -8.00 -0.42 -1.59
C LEU A 60 -7.54 -0.61 -3.04
N HIS A 61 -6.83 -1.71 -3.29
CA HIS A 61 -6.31 -2.03 -4.62
C HIS A 61 -7.38 -2.51 -5.60
N ARG A 62 -8.46 -3.14 -5.10
CA ARG A 62 -9.59 -3.63 -5.92
C ARG A 62 -10.42 -2.49 -6.50
N ASP A 63 -10.60 -1.39 -5.75
CA ASP A 63 -11.47 -0.28 -6.15
C ASP A 63 -10.97 0.47 -7.40
N ARG A 64 -9.64 0.68 -7.53
CA ARG A 64 -9.03 1.44 -8.65
C ARG A 64 -7.66 0.89 -9.06
N PRO A 65 -7.58 -0.34 -9.59
CA PRO A 65 -6.32 -0.99 -9.94
C PRO A 65 -5.54 -0.23 -11.03
N ALA A 66 -6.24 0.39 -11.98
CA ALA A 66 -5.63 1.18 -13.05
C ALA A 66 -4.97 2.47 -12.53
N LEU A 67 -5.52 3.08 -11.46
CA LEU A 67 -4.96 4.31 -10.88
C LEU A 67 -3.70 4.02 -10.07
N HIS A 68 -3.69 2.93 -9.30
CA HIS A 68 -2.49 2.44 -8.64
C HIS A 68 -1.42 2.02 -9.67
N ALA A 69 -1.79 1.28 -10.71
CA ALA A 69 -0.84 0.91 -11.75
C ALA A 69 -0.25 2.14 -12.45
N LEU A 70 -1.02 3.22 -12.62
CA LEU A 70 -0.49 4.50 -13.13
C LEU A 70 0.48 5.14 -12.14
N LEU A 71 0.15 5.18 -10.84
CA LEU A 71 1.03 5.70 -9.79
C LEU A 71 2.37 4.97 -9.68
N HIS A 72 2.39 3.65 -9.85
CA HIS A 72 3.62 2.85 -9.73
C HIS A 72 4.36 2.61 -11.07
N ARG A 73 3.67 2.69 -12.22
CA ARG A 73 4.32 2.53 -13.55
C ARG A 73 4.81 3.84 -14.14
N VAL A 74 4.16 4.94 -13.81
CA VAL A 74 4.61 6.26 -14.21
C VAL A 74 5.38 6.79 -13.02
N ALA A 75 6.71 6.91 -13.15
CA ALA A 75 7.54 7.46 -12.09
C ALA A 75 6.95 8.79 -11.58
N PRO A 76 6.97 9.06 -10.26
CA PRO A 76 6.47 10.31 -9.73
C PRO A 76 7.05 11.47 -10.54
N HIS A 77 6.16 12.30 -11.08
CA HIS A 77 6.51 13.36 -12.01
C HIS A 77 7.13 14.56 -11.30
N SER A 78 7.08 14.60 -9.97
CA SER A 78 7.68 15.62 -9.12
C SER A 78 8.22 15.03 -7.81
N ALA A 79 9.12 15.78 -7.15
CA ALA A 79 9.64 15.41 -5.84
C ALA A 79 8.54 15.37 -4.75
N GLU A 80 7.51 16.20 -4.89
CA GLU A 80 6.37 16.26 -3.97
C GLU A 80 5.53 14.98 -4.05
N GLU A 81 5.25 14.49 -5.26
CA GLU A 81 4.54 13.22 -5.48
C GLU A 81 5.32 12.03 -4.89
N ALA A 82 6.64 11.99 -5.09
CA ALA A 82 7.50 10.96 -4.51
C ALA A 82 7.49 11.03 -2.97
N ALA A 83 7.58 12.23 -2.40
CA ALA A 83 7.54 12.43 -0.96
C ALA A 83 6.20 12.00 -0.34
N ALA A 84 5.08 12.27 -1.01
CA ALA A 84 3.75 11.84 -0.55
C ALA A 84 3.61 10.31 -0.54
N LEU A 85 4.17 9.63 -1.56
CA LEU A 85 4.17 8.16 -1.60
C LEU A 85 5.05 7.57 -0.49
N HIS A 86 6.29 8.06 -0.34
CA HIS A 86 7.18 7.61 0.74
C HIS A 86 6.56 7.85 2.12
N ALA A 87 5.94 9.02 2.35
CA ALA A 87 5.27 9.31 3.63
C ALA A 87 4.10 8.35 3.92
N PHE A 88 3.41 7.87 2.87
CA PHE A 88 2.37 6.87 3.00
C PHE A 88 2.95 5.48 3.33
N GLU A 89 4.02 5.08 2.65
CA GLU A 89 4.74 3.82 2.93
C GLU A 89 5.35 3.81 4.34
N ASP A 90 5.98 4.91 4.77
CA ASP A 90 6.55 5.07 6.11
C ASP A 90 5.48 4.97 7.19
N HIS A 91 4.29 5.55 6.94
CA HIS A 91 3.16 5.45 7.84
C HIS A 91 2.64 4.02 7.99
N LEU A 92 2.54 3.29 6.87
CA LEU A 92 2.20 1.86 6.87
C LEU A 92 3.24 1.03 7.63
N ALA A 93 4.53 1.26 7.35
CA ALA A 93 5.63 0.55 7.97
C ALA A 93 5.67 0.79 9.48
N ALA A 94 5.47 2.03 9.93
CA ALA A 94 5.43 2.36 11.36
C ALA A 94 4.29 1.61 12.09
N GLU A 95 3.11 1.50 11.48
CA GLU A 95 2.00 0.75 12.10
C GLU A 95 2.27 -0.76 12.12
N VAL A 96 2.81 -1.30 11.04
CA VAL A 96 3.19 -2.72 10.97
C VAL A 96 4.28 -3.04 12.00
N ALA A 97 5.30 -2.18 12.14
CA ALA A 97 6.35 -2.32 13.15
C ALA A 97 5.77 -2.32 14.57
N PHE A 98 4.88 -1.38 14.87
CA PHE A 98 4.17 -1.34 16.15
C PHE A 98 3.45 -2.67 16.47
N HIS A 99 2.76 -3.25 15.49
CA HIS A 99 2.06 -4.52 15.69
C HIS A 99 3.00 -5.73 15.75
N LEU A 100 4.12 -5.72 15.00
CA LEU A 100 5.16 -6.72 15.09
C LEU A 100 5.76 -6.75 16.51
N GLU A 101 6.09 -5.59 17.07
CA GLU A 101 6.59 -5.47 18.44
C GLU A 101 5.57 -5.94 19.47
N ARG A 102 4.34 -5.40 19.40
CA ARG A 102 3.24 -5.73 20.31
C ARG A 102 2.97 -7.24 20.36
N CYS A 103 3.11 -7.92 19.24
CA CYS A 103 2.86 -9.37 19.12
C CYS A 103 4.11 -10.23 19.33
N GLY A 104 5.26 -9.66 19.69
CA GLY A 104 6.51 -10.41 19.88
C GLY A 104 7.08 -11.02 18.58
N ARG A 105 6.78 -10.40 17.43
CA ARG A 105 7.22 -10.82 16.09
C ARG A 105 8.19 -9.82 15.43
N GLY A 106 8.67 -8.82 16.17
CA GLY A 106 9.57 -7.79 15.66
C GLY A 106 11.00 -8.23 15.37
N GLY A 107 11.46 -9.37 15.88
CA GLY A 107 12.84 -9.82 15.70
C GLY A 107 13.86 -8.83 16.27
N ALA A 108 15.01 -8.69 15.60
CA ALA A 108 16.07 -7.77 16.00
C ALA A 108 15.80 -6.31 15.58
N ASP A 109 15.13 -6.11 14.44
CA ASP A 109 14.76 -4.79 13.92
C ASP A 109 13.32 -4.83 13.36
N PRO A 110 12.32 -4.47 14.18
CA PRO A 110 10.91 -4.48 13.79
C PRO A 110 10.60 -3.50 12.66
N GLN A 111 11.33 -2.38 12.59
CA GLN A 111 11.12 -1.35 11.59
C GLN A 111 11.61 -1.83 10.22
N TYR A 112 12.80 -2.43 10.16
CA TYR A 112 13.33 -3.02 8.94
C TYR A 112 12.44 -4.16 8.41
N LEU A 113 11.97 -5.04 9.32
CA LEU A 113 11.04 -6.11 8.95
C LEU A 113 9.71 -5.56 8.41
N ALA A 114 9.17 -4.51 9.05
CA ALA A 114 7.95 -3.86 8.59
C ALA A 114 8.10 -3.22 7.20
N GLN A 115 9.19 -2.48 6.96
CA GLN A 115 9.51 -1.90 5.66
C GLN A 115 9.64 -2.99 4.58
N THR A 116 10.34 -4.08 4.91
CA THR A 116 10.49 -5.23 4.01
C THR A 116 9.12 -5.83 3.64
N LEU A 117 8.24 -6.03 4.63
CA LEU A 117 6.88 -6.53 4.39
C LEU A 117 6.07 -5.59 3.50
N VAL A 118 6.04 -4.29 3.83
CA VAL A 118 5.28 -3.28 3.08
C VAL A 118 5.73 -3.24 1.62
N HIS A 119 7.04 -3.14 1.36
CA HIS A 119 7.57 -3.06 -0.01
C HIS A 119 7.40 -4.38 -0.78
N ALA A 120 7.53 -5.54 -0.13
CA ALA A 120 7.29 -6.83 -0.77
C ALA A 120 5.82 -6.98 -1.21
N ILE A 121 4.89 -6.62 -0.33
CA ILE A 121 3.45 -6.64 -0.64
C ILE A 121 3.14 -5.65 -1.77
N ASP A 122 3.62 -4.41 -1.68
CA ASP A 122 3.45 -3.38 -2.72
C ASP A 122 3.94 -3.89 -4.09
N ALA A 123 5.16 -4.40 -4.15
CA ALA A 123 5.73 -4.96 -5.37
C ALA A 123 4.88 -6.11 -5.93
N HIS A 124 4.35 -6.98 -5.07
CA HIS A 124 3.47 -8.06 -5.47
C HIS A 124 2.14 -7.54 -6.04
N LEU A 125 1.54 -6.54 -5.42
CA LEU A 125 0.28 -5.92 -5.85
C LEU A 125 0.41 -5.25 -7.21
N HIS A 126 1.52 -4.54 -7.48
CA HIS A 126 1.68 -3.74 -8.70
C HIS A 126 2.41 -4.42 -9.84
N ARG A 127 3.39 -5.30 -9.54
CA ARG A 127 4.27 -5.89 -10.57
C ARG A 127 3.93 -7.34 -10.87
N VAL A 128 3.59 -8.12 -9.85
CA VAL A 128 3.46 -9.58 -9.96
C VAL A 128 2.01 -10.01 -10.22
N LEU A 129 1.02 -9.35 -9.61
CA LEU A 129 -0.39 -9.77 -9.65
C LEU A 129 -1.21 -9.23 -10.83
N THR A 130 -0.57 -8.83 -11.93
CA THR A 130 -1.29 -8.30 -13.12
C THR A 130 -2.18 -9.32 -13.85
N ARG A 131 -2.24 -10.60 -13.42
CA ARG A 131 -3.12 -11.64 -14.01
C ARG A 131 -3.80 -12.59 -13.02
N ARG A 132 -3.59 -12.47 -11.71
CA ARG A 132 -4.25 -13.31 -10.67
C ARG A 132 -5.10 -12.44 -9.75
N ARG A 133 -6.23 -12.97 -9.30
CA ARG A 133 -7.12 -12.30 -8.34
C ARG A 133 -6.33 -12.01 -7.06
N LEU A 134 -6.32 -10.76 -6.60
CA LEU A 134 -5.77 -10.40 -5.29
C LEU A 134 -6.50 -11.23 -4.23
N ASP A 135 -5.73 -12.06 -3.53
CA ASP A 135 -6.23 -12.96 -2.50
C ASP A 135 -5.43 -12.72 -1.22
N THR A 136 -6.12 -12.36 -0.15
CA THR A 136 -5.51 -12.09 1.16
C THR A 136 -4.73 -13.31 1.65
N ASP A 137 -5.17 -14.53 1.34
CA ASP A 137 -4.48 -15.75 1.76
C ASP A 137 -3.09 -15.90 1.11
N ALA A 138 -2.95 -15.46 -0.14
CA ALA A 138 -1.67 -15.42 -0.83
C ALA A 138 -0.73 -14.37 -0.22
N LEU A 139 -1.27 -13.19 0.15
CA LEU A 139 -0.50 -12.14 0.83
C LEU A 139 -0.07 -12.56 2.25
N MET A 140 -0.96 -13.24 2.99
CA MET A 140 -0.64 -13.82 4.30
C MET A 140 0.50 -14.82 4.20
N THR A 141 0.45 -15.71 3.19
CA THR A 141 1.51 -16.70 2.96
C THR A 141 2.86 -16.04 2.69
N LEU A 142 2.89 -14.99 1.85
CA LEU A 142 4.09 -14.21 1.57
C LEU A 142 4.63 -13.55 2.84
N ALA A 143 3.77 -12.86 3.60
CA ALA A 143 4.17 -12.14 4.79
C ALA A 143 4.72 -13.08 5.87
N LEU A 144 4.06 -14.23 6.12
CA LEU A 144 4.54 -15.25 7.06
C LEU A 144 5.88 -15.86 6.63
N GLY A 145 6.10 -16.03 5.33
CA GLY A 145 7.38 -16.49 4.78
C GLY A 145 8.54 -15.52 5.07
N ILE A 146 8.30 -14.21 4.90
CA ILE A 146 9.28 -13.15 5.18
C ILE A 146 9.59 -13.07 6.69
N ILE A 147 8.58 -13.17 7.55
CA ILE A 147 8.77 -13.11 9.01
C ILE A 147 9.53 -14.33 9.53
N SER A 148 9.39 -15.47 8.86
CA SER A 148 10.02 -16.72 9.28
C SER A 148 11.44 -16.89 8.74
N THR A 149 11.96 -15.95 7.94
CA THR A 149 13.32 -16.01 7.41
C THR A 149 14.31 -15.52 8.49
N PRO A 150 15.39 -16.27 8.81
CA PRO A 150 16.39 -15.81 9.76
C PRO A 150 16.98 -14.47 9.31
N GLN A 151 17.03 -13.51 10.22
CA GLN A 151 17.76 -12.25 10.03
C GLN A 151 19.20 -12.54 10.49
N ASP A 152 20.08 -12.90 9.56
CA ASP A 152 21.51 -13.12 9.81
C ASP A 152 22.26 -11.79 10.04
#